data_AF-A0A7C9LXW6-F1
#
_entry.id   AF-A0A7C9LXW6-F1
#
_cell.length_a   1.000
_cell.length_b   1.000
_cell.length_c   1.000
_cell.angle_alpha   90.00
_cell.angle_beta   90.00
_cell.angle_gamma   90.00
#
_symmetry.space_group_name_H-M   'P 1'
#
loop_
_entity.id
_entity.type
_entity.pdbx_description
1 polymer ?
#
loop_
_entity_poly.entity_id
_entity_poly.type
_entity_poly.pdbx_seq_one_letter_code
_entity_poly.pdbx_strand_id
1 'polypeptide(L)' 'RAAPWYVIPADRKWFRNLLITQIVLQTLEEMAPAFPAPGFDPTSVEIT' A
#
# COMPACT_ATOMS: atom_id res chain seq x y z
N ARG A 1 4.39 17.35 11.61
CA ARG A 1 4.20 17.75 10.19
C ARG A 1 3.43 16.64 9.51
N ALA A 2 2.32 16.93 8.80
CA ALA A 2 1.42 15.89 8.27
C ALA A 2 1.67 15.51 6.79
N ALA A 3 2.58 16.19 6.09
CA ALA A 3 2.88 15.94 4.66
C ALA A 3 4.39 16.14 4.39
N PRO A 4 5.21 15.08 4.49
CA PRO A 4 6.65 15.15 4.20
C PRO A 4 6.95 15.22 2.71
N TRP A 5 8.04 15.91 2.35
CA TRP A 5 8.62 15.90 1.00
C TRP A 5 9.91 15.08 0.99
N TYR A 6 10.10 14.27 -0.05
CA TYR A 6 11.30 13.46 -0.24
C TYR A 6 12.00 13.87 -1.55
N VAL A 7 13.32 13.99 -1.51
CA VAL A 7 14.15 14.19 -2.70
C VAL A 7 14.68 12.83 -3.15
N ILE A 8 14.31 12.37 -4.34
CA ILE A 8 14.65 11.05 -4.86
C ILE A 8 15.69 11.18 -5.98
N PRO A 9 16.89 10.57 -5.85
CA PRO A 9 17.84 10.47 -6.95
C PRO A 9 17.23 9.73 -8.15
N ALA A 10 17.13 10.42 -9.29
CA ALA A 10 16.33 9.95 -10.42
C ALA A 10 17.13 9.52 -11.67
N ASP A 11 18.47 9.66 -11.66
CA ASP A 11 19.33 9.29 -12.81
C ASP A 11 19.13 7.84 -13.24
N ARG A 12 18.92 6.94 -12.26
CA ARG A 12 18.64 5.53 -12.51
C ARG A 12 17.16 5.25 -12.28
N LYS A 13 16.41 5.06 -13.36
CA LYS A 13 14.95 4.84 -13.35
C LYS A 13 14.52 3.68 -12.43
N TRP A 14 15.26 2.58 -12.44
CA TRP A 14 14.96 1.42 -11.59
C TRP A 14 15.13 1.75 -10.10
N PHE A 15 16.16 2.55 -9.76
CA PHE A 15 16.47 2.92 -8.38
C PHE A 15 15.43 3.90 -7.83
N ARG A 16 15.04 4.88 -8.64
CA ARG A 16 13.90 5.76 -8.35
C ARG A 16 12.62 4.95 -8.08
N ASN A 17 12.30 3.97 -8.92
CA ASN A 17 11.11 3.14 -8.73
C ASN A 17 11.18 2.36 -7.42
N LEU A 18 12.33 1.76 -7.10
CA LEU A 18 12.54 1.04 -5.84
C LEU A 18 12.29 1.95 -4.63
N LEU A 19 12.93 3.12 -4.58
CA LEU A 19 12.81 4.03 -3.44
C LEU A 19 11.37 4.55 -3.26
N ILE A 20 10.70 4.93 -4.34
CA ILE A 20 9.31 5.39 -4.27
C ILE A 20 8.41 4.28 -3.72
N THR A 21 8.54 3.06 -4.24
CA THR A 21 7.75 1.91 -3.76
C THR A 21 8.00 1.63 -2.28
N GLN A 22 9.25 1.70 -1.81
CA GLN A 22 9.58 1.49 -0.40
C GLN A 22 8.92 2.53 0.51
N ILE A 23 8.97 3.81 0.16
CA ILE A 23 8.33 4.89 0.95
C ILE A 23 6.82 4.68 1.04
N VAL A 24 6.18 4.37 -0.10
CA VAL A 24 4.74 4.13 -0.14
C VAL A 24 4.37 2.87 0.64
N LEU A 25 5.14 1.79 0.49
CA LEU A 25 4.91 0.53 1.21
C LEU A 25 4.99 0.74 2.71
N GLN A 26 6.08 1.34 3.21
CA GLN A 26 6.24 1.61 4.64
C GLN A 26 5.08 2.46 5.18
N THR A 27 4.66 3.49 4.44
CA THR A 27 3.52 4.33 4.84
C THR A 27 2.23 3.51 4.95
N LEU A 28 1.97 2.62 3.99
CA LEU A 28 0.80 1.75 4.02
C LEU A 28 0.87 0.70 5.13
N GLU A 29 2.06 0.18 5.43
CA GLU A 29 2.28 -0.75 6.55
C GLU A 29 2.04 -0.06 7.90
N GLU A 30 2.52 1.18 8.08
CA GLU A 30 2.30 1.98 9.29
C GLU A 30 0.82 2.34 9.49
N MET A 31 0.07 2.54 8.40
CA MET A 31 -1.39 2.75 8.46
C MET A 31 -2.15 1.50 8.94
N ALA A 32 -1.54 0.31 8.84
CA ALA A 32 -2.14 -0.98 9.20
C ALA A 32 -3.60 -1.16 8.73
N PRO A 33 -3.91 -0.96 7.43
CA PRO A 33 -5.27 -1.09 6.94
C PRO A 33 -5.74 -2.54 7.06
N ALA A 34 -6.96 -2.73 7.57
CA ALA A 34 -7.62 -4.02 7.64
C ALA A 34 -8.73 -4.11 6.59
N PHE A 35 -8.95 -5.29 6.03
CA PHE A 35 -10.15 -5.54 5.25
C PHE A 35 -11.39 -5.39 6.15
N PRO A 36 -12.50 -4.84 5.63
CA PRO A 36 -13.74 -4.80 6.38
C PRO A 36 -14.26 -6.22 6.63
N ALA A 37 -15.03 -6.39 7.70
CA ALA A 37 -15.78 -7.63 7.90
C ALA A 37 -16.75 -7.84 6.73
N PRO A 38 -16.88 -9.07 6.20
CA PRO A 38 -17.83 -9.34 5.14
C PRO A 38 -19.25 -9.12 5.66
N GLY A 39 -20.11 -8.48 4.86
CA GLY A 39 -21.52 -8.26 5.19
C GLY A 39 -22.41 -9.48 4.96
N PHE A 40 -21.82 -10.61 4.60
CA PHE A 40 -22.47 -11.90 4.35
C PHE A 40 -21.56 -13.03 4.82
N ASP A 41 -22.13 -14.22 5.03
CA ASP A 41 -21.34 -15.42 5.34
C ASP A 41 -20.77 -16.01 4.03
N PRO A 42 -19.44 -16.01 3.84
CA PRO A 42 -18.84 -16.55 2.62
C PRO A 42 -19.04 -18.06 2.46
N THR A 43 -19.27 -18.79 3.55
CA THR A 43 -19.43 -20.25 3.52
C THR A 43 -20.80 -20.70 3.05
N SER A 44 -21.80 -19.80 3.09
CA SER A 44 -23.17 -20.07 2.70
C SER A 44 -23.48 -19.71 1.24
N VAL A 45 -22.48 -19.27 0.45
CA VAL A 45 -22.70 -18.81 -0.93
C VAL A 45 -22.44 -19.96 -1.92
N GLU A 46 -23.48 -20.39 -2.63
CA GLU A 46 -23.37 -21.32 -3.75
C GLU A 46 -23.24 -20.53 -5.07
N ILE A 47 -22.09 -20.66 -5.75
CA ILE A 47 -21.86 -20.07 -7.08
C ILE A 47 -22.29 -21.13 -8.12
N THR A 48 -23.41 -20.89 -8.79
CA THR A 48 -23.88 -21.70 -9.94
C THR A 48 -23.40 -21.10 -11.25
#